data_AF-A0A7X9DRJ4-F1
#
_entry.id   AF-A0A7X9DRJ4-F1
#
_cell.length_a   1.000
_cell.length_b   1.000
_cell.length_c   1.000
_cell.angle_alpha   90.00
_cell.angle_beta   90.00
_cell.angle_gamma   90.00
#
_symmetry.space_group_name_H-M   'P 1'
#
loop_
_entity.id
_entity.type
_entity.pdbx_description
1 polymer ?
#
loop_
_entity_poly.entity_id
_entity_poly.type
_entity_poly.pdbx_seq_one_letter_code
_entity_poly.pdbx_strand_id
1 'polypeptide(L)'
;MASNLERLIRLADETFAVRNDPNQLNVNEEIMSRLRRIHPRTLSEFNDANGPVAWVLVIPTTLELMNQFLKEEISEKELFDLTPEKAKFDALYLCSALVLEEYRRRGIVKNLVLEAISEIRKDHPLQALFVWPFTREGELVAEAIAQSVSLPLFKRKNRKNH
;
A
#
# COMPACT_ATOMS: atom_id res chain seq x y z
N MET A 1 17.29 15.51 -18.71
CA MET A 1 16.75 14.17 -18.36
C MET A 1 15.75 14.38 -17.24
N ALA A 2 14.58 13.74 -17.29
CA ALA A 2 13.63 13.84 -16.18
C ALA A 2 14.25 13.20 -14.93
N SER A 3 14.12 13.84 -13.78
CA SER A 3 14.56 13.28 -12.50
C SER A 3 13.78 11.99 -12.18
N ASN A 4 14.33 11.11 -11.34
CA ASN A 4 13.61 9.89 -10.95
C ASN A 4 12.28 10.20 -10.26
N LEU A 5 12.20 11.33 -9.54
CA LEU A 5 10.96 11.87 -8.99
C LEU A 5 9.90 12.15 -10.07
N GLU A 6 10.24 12.91 -11.11
CA GLU A 6 9.30 13.21 -12.22
C GLU A 6 8.85 11.94 -12.93
N ARG A 7 9.75 10.96 -13.07
CA ARG A 7 9.44 9.65 -13.67
C ARG A 7 8.48 8.84 -12.80
N LEU A 8 8.66 8.86 -11.47
CA LEU A 8 7.75 8.20 -10.54
C LEU A 8 6.38 8.88 -10.49
N ILE A 9 6.33 10.21 -10.53
CA ILE A 9 5.06 10.96 -10.59
C ILE A 9 4.30 10.57 -11.86
N ARG A 10 4.97 10.56 -13.02
CA ARG A 10 4.34 10.10 -14.26
C ARG A 10 3.87 8.65 -14.19
N LEU A 11 4.67 7.75 -13.61
CA LEU A 11 4.27 6.36 -13.42
C LEU A 11 3.06 6.24 -12.49
N ALA A 12 3.00 7.06 -11.43
CA ALA A 12 1.86 7.16 -10.56
C ALA A 12 0.63 7.64 -11.36
N ASP A 13 0.76 8.73 -12.10
CA ASP A 13 -0.32 9.26 -12.95
C ASP A 13 -0.77 8.22 -13.98
N GLU A 14 0.12 7.48 -14.63
CA GLU A 14 -0.26 6.42 -15.58
C GLU A 14 -0.97 5.24 -14.88
N THR A 15 -0.52 4.88 -13.67
CA THR A 15 -1.10 3.76 -12.90
C THR A 15 -2.43 4.14 -12.23
N PHE A 16 -2.59 5.41 -11.85
CA PHE A 16 -3.74 5.95 -11.10
C PHE A 16 -4.72 6.75 -11.98
N ALA A 17 -4.34 7.34 -13.11
CA ALA A 17 -5.28 7.98 -14.05
C ALA A 17 -6.15 6.96 -14.80
N VAL A 18 -5.67 5.72 -14.92
CA VAL A 18 -6.51 4.58 -15.37
C VAL A 18 -7.58 4.24 -14.31
N ARG A 19 -7.41 4.72 -13.07
CA ARG A 19 -8.29 4.51 -11.91
C ARG A 19 -9.16 5.74 -11.64
N ASN A 20 -9.98 6.15 -12.60
CA ASN A 20 -11.05 7.14 -12.39
C ASN A 20 -12.26 6.57 -11.60
N ASP A 21 -12.03 5.57 -10.74
CA ASP A 21 -13.08 4.98 -9.91
C ASP A 21 -13.21 5.80 -8.62
N PRO A 22 -14.39 6.41 -8.33
CA PRO A 22 -14.61 7.17 -7.10
C PRO A 22 -14.45 6.33 -5.82
N ASN A 23 -14.44 5.00 -5.94
CA ASN A 23 -14.25 4.07 -4.84
C ASN A 23 -12.76 3.75 -4.55
N GLN A 24 -11.83 4.27 -5.36
CA GLN A 24 -10.39 4.06 -5.19
C GLN A 24 -9.71 5.27 -4.54
N LEU A 25 -8.62 5.02 -3.81
CA LEU A 25 -7.88 6.07 -3.15
C LEU A 25 -7.06 6.86 -4.17
N ASN A 26 -7.42 8.14 -4.38
CA ASN A 26 -6.64 9.05 -5.21
C ASN A 26 -5.60 9.78 -4.36
N VAL A 27 -4.33 9.43 -4.53
CA VAL A 27 -3.23 9.96 -3.69
C VAL A 27 -2.90 11.39 -4.11
N ASN A 28 -3.28 12.35 -3.28
CA ASN A 28 -2.94 13.77 -3.42
C ASN A 28 -2.23 14.30 -2.15
N GLU A 29 -1.89 15.59 -2.10
CA GLU A 29 -1.20 16.20 -0.95
C GLU A 29 -1.96 16.06 0.39
N GLU A 30 -3.29 16.14 0.36
CA GLU A 30 -4.13 16.00 1.54
C GLU A 30 -4.08 14.56 2.08
N ILE A 31 -4.22 13.58 1.19
CA ILE A 31 -4.10 12.16 1.51
C ILE A 31 -2.71 11.85 2.05
N MET A 32 -1.65 12.33 1.40
CA MET A 32 -0.27 12.18 1.88
C MET A 32 -0.08 12.76 3.29
N SER A 33 -0.65 13.93 3.55
CA SER A 33 -0.57 14.59 4.86
C SER A 33 -1.29 13.81 5.94
N ARG A 34 -2.46 13.22 5.64
CA ARG A 34 -3.19 12.36 6.58
C ARG A 34 -2.51 11.01 6.80
N LEU A 35 -1.96 10.39 5.75
CA LEU A 35 -1.15 9.17 5.86
C LEU A 35 -0.01 9.34 6.85
N ARG A 36 0.75 10.45 6.73
CA ARG A 36 1.83 10.78 7.67
C ARG A 36 1.35 10.99 9.12
N ARG A 37 0.11 11.44 9.31
CA ARG A 37 -0.52 11.58 10.64
C ARG A 37 -0.95 10.23 11.23
N ILE A 38 -1.38 9.29 10.38
CA ILE A 38 -1.69 7.91 10.79
C ILE A 38 -0.40 7.21 11.26
N HIS A 39 0.64 7.19 10.41
CA HIS A 39 1.95 6.65 10.76
C HIS A 39 3.03 7.13 9.77
N PRO A 40 4.25 7.49 10.20
CA PRO A 40 5.29 7.98 9.29
C PRO A 40 5.70 6.96 8.20
N ARG A 41 5.53 5.66 8.47
CA ARG A 41 5.86 4.57 7.53
C ARG A 41 4.73 4.13 6.60
N THR A 42 3.59 4.84 6.58
CA THR A 42 2.54 4.57 5.59
C THR A 42 3.02 4.83 4.17
N LEU A 43 3.88 5.82 3.96
CA LEU A 43 4.51 6.12 2.68
C LEU A 43 6.02 5.92 2.82
N SER A 44 6.57 4.95 2.10
CA SER A 44 7.99 4.63 2.11
C SER A 44 8.58 4.74 0.72
N GLU A 45 9.83 5.20 0.63
CA GLU A 45 10.54 5.37 -0.64
C GLU A 45 11.91 4.71 -0.62
N PHE A 46 12.36 4.27 -1.79
CA PHE A 46 13.74 3.85 -2.01
C PHE A 46 14.40 4.81 -2.99
N ASN A 47 15.50 5.42 -2.55
CA ASN A 47 16.23 6.43 -3.29
C ASN A 47 17.53 5.85 -3.87
N ASP A 48 17.84 6.21 -5.11
CA ASP A 48 19.16 6.04 -5.70
C ASP A 48 19.91 7.38 -5.76
N ALA A 49 21.06 7.42 -6.44
CA ALA A 49 21.86 8.63 -6.59
C ALA A 49 21.13 9.80 -7.32
N ASN A 50 20.05 9.51 -8.05
CA ASN A 50 19.29 10.46 -8.87
C ASN A 50 17.85 10.69 -8.34
N GLY A 51 17.51 10.18 -7.16
CA GLY A 51 16.23 10.38 -6.49
C GLY A 51 15.41 9.10 -6.26
N PRO A 52 14.10 9.23 -5.96
CA PRO A 52 13.26 8.09 -5.62
C PRO A 52 12.99 7.21 -6.84
N VAL A 53 13.23 5.91 -6.71
CA VAL A 53 13.00 4.90 -7.76
C VAL A 53 11.89 3.92 -7.42
N ALA A 54 11.46 3.89 -6.16
CA ALA A 54 10.30 3.14 -5.72
C ALA A 54 9.52 3.88 -4.64
N TRP A 55 8.20 3.77 -4.69
CA TRP A 55 7.27 4.19 -3.64
C TRP A 55 6.38 3.03 -3.20
N VAL A 56 6.16 2.93 -1.91
CA VAL A 56 5.29 1.95 -1.28
C VAL A 56 4.30 2.69 -0.39
N LEU A 57 3.02 2.37 -0.57
CA LEU A 57 1.93 2.84 0.25
C LEU A 57 1.30 1.67 1.00
N VAL A 58 1.31 1.77 2.33
CA VAL A 58 0.61 0.86 3.24
C VAL A 58 -0.27 1.67 4.19
N ILE A 59 -1.42 1.11 4.57
CA ILE A 59 -2.38 1.79 5.45
C ILE A 59 -2.64 0.87 6.66
N PRO A 60 -2.13 1.21 7.86
CA PRO A 60 -2.49 0.48 9.06
C PRO A 60 -3.92 0.84 9.45
N THR A 61 -4.69 -0.16 9.87
CA THR A 61 -6.12 -0.03 10.15
C THR A 61 -6.57 -1.10 11.15
N THR A 62 -7.88 -1.25 11.34
CA THR A 62 -8.46 -2.26 12.22
C THR A 62 -8.89 -3.51 11.45
N LEU A 63 -8.93 -4.65 12.13
CA LEU A 63 -9.49 -5.92 11.62
C LEU A 63 -10.96 -5.77 11.23
N GLU A 64 -11.70 -4.90 11.94
CA GLU A 64 -13.09 -4.59 11.61
C GLU A 64 -13.18 -3.97 10.21
N LEU A 65 -12.42 -2.90 9.95
CA LEU A 65 -12.40 -2.23 8.65
C LEU A 65 -11.83 -3.14 7.56
N MET A 66 -10.81 -3.95 7.87
CA MET A 66 -10.32 -4.99 6.96
C MET A 66 -11.46 -5.93 6.54
N ASN A 67 -12.24 -6.44 7.49
CA ASN A 67 -13.32 -7.39 7.20
C ASN A 67 -14.42 -6.74 6.35
N GLN A 68 -14.80 -5.50 6.64
CA GLN A 68 -15.77 -4.75 5.83
C GLN A 68 -15.23 -4.56 4.40
N PHE A 69 -13.95 -4.21 4.26
CA PHE A 69 -13.31 -4.03 2.95
C PHE A 69 -13.26 -5.35 2.15
N LEU A 70 -12.92 -6.46 2.79
CA LEU A 70 -12.86 -7.78 2.17
C LEU A 70 -14.24 -8.31 1.74
N LYS A 71 -15.30 -7.93 2.47
CA LYS A 71 -16.69 -8.24 2.15
C LYS A 71 -17.32 -7.30 1.12
N GLU A 72 -16.55 -6.33 0.62
CA GLU A 72 -17.03 -5.30 -0.30
C GLU A 72 -18.12 -4.39 0.32
N GLU A 73 -18.20 -4.32 1.65
CA GLU A 73 -19.10 -3.43 2.39
C GLU A 73 -18.58 -1.98 2.38
N ILE A 74 -17.25 -1.81 2.29
CA ILE A 74 -16.60 -0.51 2.12
C ILE A 74 -15.60 -0.53 0.94
N SER A 75 -15.44 0.62 0.32
CA SER A 75 -14.46 0.91 -0.72
C SER A 75 -13.06 1.14 -0.16
N GLU A 76 -12.06 1.25 -1.04
CA GLU A 76 -10.69 1.61 -0.63
C GLU A 76 -10.63 3.04 -0.07
N LYS A 77 -11.41 3.95 -0.68
CA LYS A 77 -11.57 5.31 -0.18
C LYS A 77 -12.18 5.34 1.23
N GLU A 78 -13.27 4.60 1.44
CA GLU A 78 -13.92 4.51 2.75
C GLU A 78 -13.02 3.84 3.80
N LEU A 79 -12.26 2.80 3.43
CA LEU A 79 -11.26 2.20 4.30
C LEU A 79 -10.27 3.24 4.82
N PHE A 80 -9.74 4.07 3.92
CA PHE A 80 -8.86 5.17 4.30
C PHE A 80 -9.59 6.22 5.15
N ASP A 81 -10.80 6.60 4.77
CA ASP A 81 -11.57 7.65 5.43
C ASP A 81 -12.00 7.27 6.84
N LEU A 82 -12.35 6.01 7.06
CA LEU A 82 -12.76 5.46 8.35
C LEU A 82 -11.57 5.09 9.24
N THR A 83 -10.36 4.98 8.68
CA THR A 83 -9.16 4.68 9.45
C THR A 83 -8.81 5.86 10.39
N PRO A 84 -8.83 5.65 11.72
CA PRO A 84 -8.56 6.70 12.69
C PRO A 84 -7.06 7.03 12.78
N GLU A 85 -6.69 8.29 13.05
CA GLU A 85 -5.28 8.73 13.09
C GLU A 85 -4.53 8.35 14.38
N LYS A 86 -5.23 7.96 15.46
CA LYS A 86 -4.63 7.71 16.80
C LYS A 86 -5.17 6.47 17.50
N ALA A 87 -5.49 5.42 16.74
CA ALA A 87 -5.93 4.16 17.32
C ALA A 87 -4.80 3.13 17.39
N LYS A 88 -5.09 1.99 18.01
CA LYS A 88 -4.28 0.79 17.86
C LYS A 88 -4.69 0.08 16.57
N PHE A 89 -3.73 -0.16 15.70
CA PHE A 89 -3.94 -0.90 14.46
C PHE A 89 -3.57 -2.37 14.65
N ASP A 90 -4.38 -3.26 14.11
CA ASP A 90 -4.19 -4.71 14.14
C ASP A 90 -4.27 -5.35 12.75
N ALA A 91 -4.54 -4.56 11.70
CA ALA A 91 -4.44 -4.98 10.31
C ALA A 91 -3.62 -3.98 9.48
N LEU A 92 -2.97 -4.45 8.42
CA LEU A 92 -2.24 -3.61 7.48
C LEU A 92 -2.67 -3.87 6.05
N TYR A 93 -3.12 -2.81 5.39
CA TYR A 93 -3.46 -2.84 3.97
C TYR A 93 -2.22 -2.59 3.12
N LEU A 94 -1.91 -3.51 2.21
CA LEU A 94 -0.89 -3.37 1.19
C LEU A 94 -1.51 -2.68 -0.03
N CYS A 95 -1.57 -1.34 -0.01
CA CYS A 95 -2.34 -0.55 -0.97
C CYS A 95 -1.68 -0.48 -2.36
N SER A 96 -0.48 0.06 -2.45
CA SER A 96 0.20 0.21 -3.74
C SER A 96 1.71 0.19 -3.62
N ALA A 97 2.36 -0.22 -4.71
CA ALA A 97 3.80 -0.15 -4.86
C ALA A 97 4.12 0.25 -6.30
N LEU A 98 4.90 1.30 -6.46
CA LEU A 98 5.39 1.81 -7.73
C LEU A 98 6.90 1.64 -7.77
N VAL A 99 7.41 1.12 -8.89
CA VAL A 99 8.84 0.96 -9.12
C VAL A 99 9.13 1.25 -10.57
N LEU A 100 10.14 2.11 -10.80
CA LEU A 100 10.68 2.35 -12.13
C LEU A 100 11.15 1.03 -12.76
N GLU A 101 10.87 0.84 -14.05
CA GLU A 101 10.97 -0.45 -14.71
C GLU A 101 12.33 -1.14 -14.55
N GLU A 102 13.41 -0.38 -14.67
CA GLU A 102 14.78 -0.85 -14.57
C GLU A 102 15.19 -1.27 -13.14
N TYR A 103 14.41 -0.88 -12.13
CA TYR A 103 14.58 -1.24 -10.72
C TYR A 103 13.65 -2.37 -10.26
N ARG A 104 12.75 -2.85 -11.13
CA ARG A 104 11.84 -3.98 -10.83
C ARG A 104 12.60 -5.30 -10.65
N ARG A 105 11.95 -6.27 -9.99
CA ARG A 105 12.48 -7.62 -9.72
C ARG A 105 13.77 -7.68 -8.88
N ARG A 106 14.17 -6.57 -8.24
CA ARG A 106 15.32 -6.49 -7.33
C ARG A 106 14.96 -6.64 -5.84
N GLY A 107 13.71 -6.99 -5.52
CA GLY A 107 13.23 -7.13 -4.13
C GLY A 107 12.98 -5.82 -3.38
N ILE A 108 13.10 -4.66 -4.05
CA ILE A 108 12.97 -3.32 -3.42
C ILE A 108 11.65 -3.16 -2.66
N VAL A 109 10.52 -3.46 -3.31
CA VAL A 109 9.17 -3.36 -2.68
C VAL A 109 9.08 -4.23 -1.45
N LYS A 110 9.55 -5.49 -1.54
CA LYS A 110 9.52 -6.42 -0.42
C LYS A 110 10.26 -5.82 0.77
N ASN A 111 11.47 -5.31 0.56
CA ASN A 111 12.29 -4.74 1.63
C ASN A 111 11.63 -3.49 2.24
N LEU A 112 11.12 -2.57 1.42
CA LEU A 112 10.41 -1.39 1.90
C LEU A 112 9.18 -1.74 2.76
N VAL A 113 8.37 -2.71 2.31
CA VAL A 113 7.19 -3.14 3.07
C VAL A 113 7.60 -3.84 4.37
N LEU A 114 8.65 -4.68 4.35
CA LEU A 114 9.13 -5.34 5.57
C LEU A 114 9.63 -4.33 6.61
N GLU A 115 10.35 -3.30 6.18
CA GLU A 115 10.76 -2.21 7.06
C GLU A 115 9.54 -1.46 7.60
N ALA A 116 8.58 -1.11 6.74
CA ALA A 116 7.35 -0.45 7.16
C ALA A 116 6.56 -1.28 8.18
N ILE A 117 6.40 -2.59 7.95
CA ILE A 117 5.75 -3.51 8.89
C ILE A 117 6.52 -3.56 10.21
N SER A 118 7.85 -3.70 10.16
CA SER A 118 8.69 -3.78 11.36
C SER A 118 8.54 -2.53 12.24
N GLU A 119 8.54 -1.35 11.64
CA GLU A 119 8.35 -0.10 12.37
C GLU A 119 6.92 0.05 12.90
N ILE A 120 5.90 -0.18 12.07
CA ILE A 120 4.48 -0.11 12.50
C ILE A 120 4.22 -1.09 13.66
N ARG A 121 4.85 -2.27 13.65
CA ARG A 121 4.70 -3.29 14.69
C ARG A 121 5.26 -2.88 16.06
N LYS A 122 6.13 -1.87 16.13
CA LYS A 122 6.64 -1.36 17.40
C LYS A 122 5.54 -0.66 18.20
N ASP A 123 4.66 0.06 17.50
CA ASP A 123 3.59 0.85 18.09
C ASP A 123 2.22 0.13 18.03
N HIS A 124 2.05 -0.81 17.11
CA HIS A 124 0.77 -1.41 16.77
C HIS A 124 0.84 -2.95 16.67
N PRO A 125 -0.01 -3.71 17.39
CA PRO A 125 0.02 -5.17 17.37
C PRO A 125 -0.63 -5.73 16.11
N LEU A 126 0.05 -5.61 14.96
CA LEU A 126 -0.45 -6.14 13.68
C LEU A 126 -0.66 -7.66 13.76
N GLN A 127 -1.86 -8.09 13.41
CA GLN A 127 -2.32 -9.48 13.40
C GLN A 127 -2.60 -10.00 11.98
N ALA A 128 -2.86 -9.11 11.02
CA ALA A 128 -3.19 -9.50 9.65
C ALA A 128 -2.65 -8.53 8.61
N LEU A 129 -2.33 -9.07 7.43
CA LEU A 129 -2.12 -8.29 6.22
C LEU A 129 -3.29 -8.51 5.26
N PHE A 130 -3.60 -7.51 4.46
CA PHE A 130 -4.56 -7.68 3.38
C PHE A 130 -4.21 -6.84 2.16
N VAL A 131 -4.66 -7.29 0.99
CA VAL A 131 -4.32 -6.69 -0.30
C VAL A 131 -5.50 -6.78 -1.27
N TRP A 132 -5.55 -5.83 -2.21
CA TRP A 132 -6.44 -5.90 -3.36
C TRP A 132 -5.60 -5.96 -4.65
N PRO A 133 -5.17 -7.16 -5.08
CA PRO A 133 -4.20 -7.31 -6.14
C PRO A 133 -4.86 -7.21 -7.51
N PHE A 134 -4.38 -6.29 -8.35
CA PHE A 134 -4.81 -6.15 -9.75
C PHE A 134 -3.93 -6.93 -10.73
N THR A 135 -2.73 -7.32 -10.30
CA THR A 135 -1.74 -8.07 -11.09
C THR A 135 -1.26 -9.30 -10.32
N ARG A 136 -0.79 -10.31 -11.06
CA ARG A 136 -0.24 -11.53 -10.47
C ARG A 136 1.06 -11.25 -9.70
N GLU A 137 1.87 -10.32 -10.21
CA GLU A 137 3.10 -9.89 -9.56
C GLU A 137 2.83 -9.23 -8.20
N GLY A 138 1.83 -8.36 -8.12
CA GLY A 138 1.42 -7.74 -6.85
C GLY A 138 0.95 -8.78 -5.83
N GLU A 139 0.20 -9.78 -6.29
CA GLU A 139 -0.25 -10.89 -5.45
C GLU A 139 0.93 -11.72 -4.89
N LEU A 140 1.89 -12.09 -5.74
CA LEU A 140 3.07 -12.85 -5.32
C LEU A 140 3.95 -12.08 -4.34
N VAL A 141 4.10 -10.76 -4.54
CA VAL A 141 4.84 -9.90 -3.61
C VAL A 141 4.15 -9.87 -2.25
N ALA A 142 2.82 -9.72 -2.21
CA ALA A 142 2.05 -9.72 -0.97
C ALA A 142 2.17 -11.06 -0.22
N GLU A 143 2.09 -12.20 -0.92
CA GLU A 143 2.28 -13.53 -0.33
C GLU A 143 3.69 -13.70 0.27
N ALA A 144 4.73 -13.28 -0.47
CA ALA A 144 6.10 -13.36 0.00
C ALA A 144 6.35 -12.48 1.24
N ILE A 145 5.71 -11.30 1.31
CA ILE A 145 5.76 -10.42 2.47
C ILE A 145 5.09 -11.10 3.68
N ALA A 146 3.88 -11.61 3.51
CA ALA A 146 3.11 -12.27 4.57
C ALA A 146 3.85 -13.48 5.17
N GLN A 147 4.44 -14.31 4.32
CA GLN A 147 5.31 -15.42 4.74
C GLN A 147 6.52 -14.92 5.54
N SER A 148 7.16 -13.84 5.10
CA SER A 148 8.36 -13.30 5.76
C SER A 148 8.06 -12.72 7.15
N VAL A 149 6.86 -12.17 7.37
CA VAL A 149 6.46 -11.60 8.68
C VAL A 149 5.61 -12.54 9.54
N SER A 150 5.33 -13.74 9.03
CA SER A 150 4.46 -14.74 9.68
C SER A 150 3.08 -14.21 10.06
N LEU A 151 2.46 -13.43 9.15
CA LEU A 151 1.09 -12.93 9.32
C LEU A 151 0.17 -13.53 8.24
N PRO A 152 -1.11 -13.79 8.55
CA PRO A 152 -2.08 -14.19 7.54
C PRO A 152 -2.27 -13.09 6.50
N LEU A 153 -2.43 -13.48 5.24
CA LEU A 153 -2.74 -12.58 4.13
C LEU A 153 -4.17 -12.81 3.64
N PHE A 154 -4.98 -11.77 3.70
CA PHE A 154 -6.31 -11.75 3.12
C PHE A 154 -6.32 -11.01 1.79
N LYS A 155 -7.14 -11.48 0.85
CA LYS A 155 -7.21 -10.90 -0.50
C LYS A 155 -8.64 -10.50 -0.81
N ARG A 156 -8.84 -9.23 -1.19
CA ARG A 156 -10.12 -8.80 -1.76
C ARG A 156 -10.23 -9.37 -3.17
N LYS A 157 -11.34 -10.03 -3.48
CA LYS A 157 -11.59 -10.57 -4.82
C LYS A 157 -11.87 -9.41 -5.77
N ASN A 158 -11.24 -9.45 -6.95
CA ASN A 158 -11.65 -8.60 -8.05
C ASN A 158 -12.90 -9.22 -8.68
N ARG A 159 -14.00 -8.46 -8.76
CA ARG A 159 -15.14 -8.81 -9.61
C ARG A 159 -14.68 -8.70 -11.07
N LYS A 160 -14.00 -9.72 -11.59
CA LYS A 160 -13.91 -9.94 -13.03
C LYS A 160 -14.97 -10.96 -13.41
N ASN A 161 -16.07 -10.42 -13.96
CA ASN A 161 -17.08 -10.98 -14.85
C ASN A 161 -17.15 -12.51 -14.93
N HIS A 162 -18.26 -13.08 -14.47
CA HIS A 162 -18.85 -14.23 -15.16
C HIS A 162 -19.30 -13.81 -16.55
#